data_AF-W2EZB0-F1
#
_entry.id   AF-W2EZB0-F1
#
_cell.length_a   1.000
_cell.length_b   1.000
_cell.length_c   1.000
_cell.angle_alpha   90.00
_cell.angle_beta   90.00
_cell.angle_gamma   90.00
#
_symmetry.space_group_name_H-M   'P 1'
#
loop_
_entity.id
_entity.type
_entity.pdbx_description
1 polymer ?
#
loop_
_entity_poly.entity_id
_entity_poly.type
_entity_poly.pdbx_seq_one_letter_code
_entity_poly.pdbx_strand_id
1 'polypeptide(L)'
;MTADLKPLAVIDCHDRDEWARITSTPGLLARLQDWACSNDIDPVDTYRIEVYPGDCLFGRVFQYDRDERGNGYCPLNHRHIVEECEIAKRVPFDVPLGSLPPVP
;
A
#
# COMPACT_ATOMS: atom_id res chain seq x y z
N MET A 1 9.85 -20.75 16.91
CA MET A 1 8.70 -21.07 16.03
C MET A 1 8.12 -19.75 15.59
N THR A 2 8.45 -19.26 14.39
CA THR A 2 7.77 -18.10 13.81
C THR A 2 6.42 -18.60 13.33
N ALA A 3 5.37 -18.42 14.13
CA ALA A 3 4.02 -18.58 13.62
C ALA A 3 3.90 -17.63 12.42
N ASP A 4 3.51 -18.14 11.26
CA ASP A 4 3.21 -17.31 10.09
C ASP A 4 2.07 -16.36 10.48
N LEU A 5 2.42 -15.14 10.88
CA LEU A 5 1.47 -14.09 11.17
C LEU A 5 0.69 -13.83 9.88
N LYS A 6 -0.63 -14.06 9.94
CA LYS A 6 -1.52 -13.72 8.83
C LYS A 6 -1.95 -12.26 8.97
N PRO A 7 -1.94 -11.48 7.88
CA PRO A 7 -2.42 -10.11 7.93
C PRO A 7 -3.93 -10.10 8.21
N LEU A 8 -4.37 -9.17 9.07
CA LEU A 8 -5.77 -8.84 9.33
C LEU A 8 -6.43 -8.19 8.12
N ALA A 9 -5.68 -7.36 7.40
CA ALA A 9 -6.10 -6.70 6.19
C ALA A 9 -4.91 -6.60 5.23
N VAL A 10 -5.19 -6.73 3.94
CA VAL A 10 -4.26 -6.44 2.86
C VAL A 10 -4.94 -5.40 1.99
N ILE A 11 -4.26 -4.30 1.75
CA ILE A 11 -4.71 -3.23 0.87
C ILE A 11 -3.74 -3.21 -0.30
N ASP A 12 -4.21 -3.58 -1.49
CA ASP A 12 -3.43 -3.40 -2.70
C ASP A 12 -3.77 -2.04 -3.32
N CYS A 13 -2.84 -1.10 -3.19
CA CYS A 13 -3.03 0.26 -3.68
C CYS A 13 -2.99 0.34 -5.20
N HIS A 14 -2.67 -0.74 -5.93
CA HIS A 14 -2.60 -0.75 -7.40
C HIS A 14 -3.43 -1.86 -8.09
N ASP A 15 -4.13 -2.73 -7.36
CA ASP A 15 -5.03 -3.73 -7.94
C ASP A 15 -6.30 -3.08 -8.54
N ARG A 16 -6.41 -3.06 -9.86
CA ARG A 16 -7.56 -2.43 -10.56
C ARG A 16 -8.93 -2.98 -10.14
N ASP A 17 -9.04 -4.26 -9.81
CA ASP A 17 -10.32 -4.86 -9.43
C ASP A 17 -10.66 -4.53 -7.97
N GLU A 18 -9.66 -4.48 -7.10
CA GLU A 18 -9.81 -3.96 -5.73
C GLU A 18 -10.22 -2.48 -5.74
N TRP A 19 -9.62 -1.69 -6.63
CA TRP A 19 -9.97 -0.29 -6.83
C TRP A 19 -11.34 -0.09 -7.44
N ALA A 20 -11.78 -0.94 -8.37
CA ALA A 20 -13.14 -0.91 -8.87
C ALA A 20 -14.16 -1.13 -7.74
N ARG A 21 -13.86 -2.03 -6.79
CA ARG A 21 -14.68 -2.23 -5.59
C ARG A 21 -14.60 -1.03 -4.63
N ILE A 22 -13.41 -0.54 -4.32
CA ILE A 22 -13.21 0.60 -3.41
C ILE A 22 -13.86 1.88 -3.95
N THR A 23 -13.74 2.14 -5.26
CA THR A 23 -14.33 3.32 -5.91
C THR A 23 -15.84 3.19 -6.11
N SER A 24 -16.38 1.96 -6.13
CA SER A 24 -17.84 1.73 -6.10
C SER A 24 -18.49 2.07 -4.75
N THR A 25 -17.69 2.18 -3.68
CA THR A 25 -18.12 2.68 -2.38
C THR A 25 -17.76 4.17 -2.26
N PRO A 26 -18.75 5.08 -2.24
CA PRO A 26 -18.48 6.52 -2.23
C PRO A 26 -17.56 6.93 -1.07
N GLY A 27 -16.43 7.56 -1.41
CA GLY A 27 -15.49 8.14 -0.44
C GLY A 27 -14.58 7.15 0.30
N LEU A 28 -14.67 5.84 0.06
CA LEU A 28 -13.79 4.86 0.72
C LEU A 28 -12.31 5.08 0.37
N LEU A 29 -12.02 5.41 -0.88
CA LEU A 29 -10.67 5.77 -1.33
C LEU A 29 -10.10 6.96 -0.54
N ALA A 30 -10.85 8.06 -0.45
CA ALA A 30 -10.41 9.24 0.29
C ALA A 30 -10.15 8.89 1.76
N ARG A 31 -11.03 8.08 2.37
CA ARG A 31 -10.85 7.61 3.76
C ARG A 31 -9.62 6.71 3.94
N LEU A 32 -9.30 5.86 2.97
CA LEU A 32 -8.09 5.03 3.00
C LEU A 32 -6.83 5.88 2.86
N GLN A 33 -6.85 6.89 1.99
CA GLN A 33 -5.76 7.85 1.84
C GLN A 33 -5.57 8.68 3.12
N ASP A 34 -6.65 9.21 3.69
CA ASP A 34 -6.64 9.96 4.95
C ASP A 34 -6.10 9.08 6.09
N TRP A 35 -6.53 7.82 6.16
CA TRP A 35 -6.03 6.86 7.14
C TRP A 35 -4.54 6.59 6.97
N ALA A 36 -4.06 6.34 5.76
CA ALA A 36 -2.64 6.11 5.49
C ALA A 36 -1.80 7.34 5.90
N CYS A 37 -2.20 8.54 5.47
CA CYS A 37 -1.57 9.79 5.87
C CYS A 37 -1.55 9.99 7.39
N SER A 38 -2.61 9.59 8.11
CA SER A 38 -2.69 9.70 9.57
C SER A 38 -1.72 8.78 10.32
N ASN A 39 -1.17 7.77 9.64
CA ASN A 39 -0.16 6.84 10.16
C ASN A 39 1.23 7.09 9.55
N ASP A 40 1.48 8.28 8.97
CA ASP A 40 2.74 8.63 8.30
C ASP A 40 3.10 7.70 7.12
N ILE A 41 2.09 7.10 6.47
CA ILE A 41 2.26 6.27 5.27
C ILE A 41 1.98 7.14 4.04
N ASP A 42 2.94 7.23 3.12
CA ASP A 42 2.77 7.95 1.85
C ASP A 42 1.95 7.09 0.86
N PRO A 43 0.69 7.44 0.54
CA PRO A 43 -0.15 6.65 -0.35
C PRO A 43 0.26 6.73 -1.82
N VAL A 44 1.17 7.65 -2.21
CA VAL A 44 1.60 7.82 -3.61
C VAL A 44 2.62 6.76 -4.01
N ASP A 45 3.57 6.47 -3.12
CA ASP A 45 4.63 5.49 -3.39
C ASP A 45 4.29 4.08 -2.90
N THR A 46 3.26 3.98 -2.05
CA THR A 46 2.85 2.72 -1.45
C THR A 46 1.96 1.96 -2.42
N TYR A 47 2.38 0.75 -2.78
CA TYR A 47 1.57 -0.15 -3.63
C TYR A 47 0.86 -1.23 -2.83
N ARG A 48 1.29 -1.51 -1.60
CA ARG A 48 0.64 -2.51 -0.75
C ARG A 48 0.86 -2.19 0.72
N ILE A 49 -0.18 -2.41 1.52
CA ILE A 49 -0.12 -2.33 2.98
C ILE A 49 -0.70 -3.62 3.56
N GLU A 50 0.05 -4.29 4.43
CA GLU A 50 -0.39 -5.48 5.15
C GLU A 50 -0.49 -5.16 6.64
N VAL A 51 -1.68 -5.31 7.22
CA VAL A 51 -1.94 -4.97 8.63
C VAL A 51 -1.85 -6.23 9.47
N TYR A 52 -1.08 -6.21 10.55
CA TYR A 52 -0.84 -7.37 11.40
C TYR A 52 -1.24 -7.12 12.86
N PRO A 53 -1.62 -8.20 13.58
CA PRO A 53 -1.79 -8.13 15.02
C PRO A 53 -0.42 -8.20 15.71
N GLY A 54 -0.26 -7.45 16.80
CA GLY A 54 0.90 -7.46 17.69
C GLY A 54 0.54 -6.91 19.06
N ASP A 55 1.53 -6.66 19.94
CA ASP A 55 1.31 -5.92 21.20
C ASP A 55 0.76 -4.51 20.93
N CYS A 56 1.09 -3.96 19.76
CA CYS A 56 0.42 -2.85 19.10
C CYS A 56 0.15 -3.24 17.63
N LEU A 57 -0.91 -2.68 17.02
CA LEU A 57 -1.15 -2.87 15.59
C LEU A 57 0.02 -2.30 14.78
N PHE A 58 0.45 -3.02 13.75
CA PHE A 58 1.44 -2.51 12.81
C PHE A 58 1.06 -2.83 11.37
N GLY A 59 1.46 -1.97 10.47
CA GLY A 59 1.30 -2.10 9.03
C GLY A 59 2.66 -2.31 8.39
N ARG A 60 2.82 -3.40 7.65
CA ARG A 60 3.97 -3.57 6.76
C ARG A 60 3.67 -2.86 5.45
N VAL A 61 4.48 -1.86 5.15
CA VAL A 61 4.32 -0.97 4.01
C VAL A 61 5.28 -1.39 2.91
N PHE A 62 4.75 -1.53 1.71
CA PHE A 62 5.50 -1.86 0.51
C PHE A 62 5.47 -0.67 -0.44
N GLN A 63 6.66 -0.10 -0.71
CA GLN A 63 6.81 1.11 -1.51
C GLN A 63 7.72 0.87 -2.72
N TYR A 64 7.48 1.64 -3.78
CA TYR A 64 8.47 1.77 -4.86
C TYR A 64 9.63 2.67 -4.43
N ASP A 65 10.77 2.47 -5.07
CA ASP A 65 11.82 3.47 -4.99
C ASP A 65 11.45 4.75 -5.74
N ARG A 66 12.11 5.84 -5.34
CA ARG A 66 12.08 7.10 -6.08
C ARG A 66 13.34 7.18 -6.93
N ASP A 67 13.22 7.80 -8.10
CA ASP A 67 14.37 8.15 -8.92
C ASP A 67 15.22 9.25 -8.25
N GLU A 68 16.38 9.56 -8.85
CA GLU A 68 17.29 10.63 -8.36
C GLU A 68 16.64 12.03 -8.34
N ARG A 69 15.49 12.20 -9.01
CA ARG A 69 14.71 13.44 -9.07
C ARG A 69 13.57 13.45 -8.06
N GLY A 70 13.42 12.40 -7.25
CA GLY A 70 12.37 12.26 -6.25
C GLY A 70 11.00 11.90 -6.84
N ASN A 71 10.91 11.54 -8.12
CA ASN A 71 9.68 10.98 -8.69
C ASN A 71 9.59 9.51 -8.29
N GLY A 72 8.41 9.04 -7.87
CA GLY A 72 8.18 7.61 -7.75
C GLY A 72 8.40 6.95 -9.12
N TYR A 73 9.05 5.78 -9.14
CA TYR A 73 9.04 4.92 -10.33
C TYR A 73 7.58 4.50 -10.60
N CYS A 74 6.85 5.32 -11.35
CA CYS A 74 5.43 5.16 -11.56
C CYS A 74 5.15 3.97 -12.50
N PRO A 75 4.21 3.07 -12.15
CA PRO A 75 3.82 1.92 -12.97
C PRO A 75 2.91 2.21 -14.17
N LEU A 76 2.51 3.46 -14.48
CA LEU A 76 1.42 3.70 -15.46
C LEU A 76 1.71 4.57 -16.70
N ASN A 77 2.95 4.96 -16.98
CA ASN A 77 3.26 5.65 -18.24
C ASN A 77 3.70 4.75 -19.40
N HIS A 78 3.54 3.43 -19.27
CA HIS A 78 3.96 2.47 -20.30
C HIS A 78 2.89 1.38 -20.43
N ARG A 79 2.47 1.04 -21.67
CA ARG A 79 1.63 -0.14 -21.93
C ARG A 79 2.36 -1.36 -21.33
N HIS A 80 1.71 -2.12 -20.43
CA HIS A 80 2.21 -3.37 -19.84
C HIS A 80 2.44 -4.53 -20.86
N ILE A 81 2.77 -4.20 -22.11
CA ILE A 81 2.99 -5.13 -23.23
C ILE A 81 4.50 -5.41 -23.41
N VAL A 82 5.38 -4.75 -22.64
CA VAL A 82 6.84 -4.92 -22.73
C VAL A 82 7.39 -5.38 -21.37
N GLU A 83 8.10 -6.52 -21.38
CA GLU A 83 8.74 -7.20 -20.23
C GLU A 83 9.94 -6.41 -19.62
N GLU A 84 10.01 -5.10 -19.80
CA GLU A 84 11.19 -4.27 -19.46
C GLU A 84 10.88 -3.18 -18.41
N CYS A 85 9.92 -3.42 -17.51
CA CYS A 85 9.68 -2.52 -16.39
C CYS A 85 10.31 -3.11 -15.12
N GLU A 86 11.61 -2.89 -14.93
CA GLU A 86 12.30 -3.19 -13.67
C GLU A 86 11.90 -2.15 -12.62
N ILE A 87 10.72 -2.31 -12.04
CA ILE A 87 10.27 -1.42 -10.97
C ILE A 87 11.11 -1.71 -9.73
N ALA A 88 11.97 -0.77 -9.35
CA ALA A 88 12.76 -0.86 -8.12
C ALA A 88 11.81 -0.80 -6.90
N LYS A 89 11.85 -1.84 -6.07
CA LYS A 89 11.03 -1.98 -4.86
C LYS A 89 11.92 -1.78 -3.64
N ARG A 90 11.44 -0.99 -2.69
CA ARG A 90 12.08 -0.86 -1.38
C ARG A 90 11.91 -2.14 -0.57
N VAL A 91 12.85 -2.34 0.36
CA VAL A 91 12.65 -3.31 1.43
C VAL A 91 11.42 -2.90 2.23
N PRO A 92 10.44 -3.79 2.45
CA PRO A 92 9.26 -3.48 3.23
C PRO A 92 9.65 -3.06 4.65
N PHE A 93 8.92 -2.11 5.21
CA PHE A 93 9.15 -1.62 6.57
C PHE A 93 7.84 -1.62 7.36
N ASP A 94 7.97 -1.77 8.67
CA ASP A 94 6.83 -1.86 9.58
C ASP A 94 6.57 -0.50 10.22
N VAL A 95 5.30 -0.06 10.21
CA VAL A 95 4.82 1.22 10.75
C VAL A 95 3.81 0.93 11.85
N PRO A 96 3.93 1.53 13.06
CA PRO A 96 2.91 1.40 14.09
C PRO A 96 1.60 2.04 13.62
N LEU A 97 0.48 1.36 13.83
CA LEU A 97 -0.83 1.84 13.41
C LEU A 97 -1.64 2.32 14.61
N GLY A 98 -2.25 3.50 14.48
CA GLY A 98 -3.21 4.01 15.47
C GLY A 98 -4.59 3.37 15.36
N SER A 99 -4.93 2.80 14.20
CA SER A 99 -6.24 2.19 13.93
C SER A 99 -6.18 1.22 12.76
N LEU A 100 -7.17 0.33 12.68
CA LEU A 100 -7.41 -0.48 11.49
C LEU A 100 -7.86 0.40 10.32
N PRO A 101 -7.53 0.02 9.07
CA PRO A 101 -8.00 0.73 7.90
C PRO A 101 -9.54 0.71 7.82
N PRO A 102 -10.15 1.75 7.22
CA PRO A 102 -11.58 1.71 6.94
C PRO A 102 -11.90 0.53 6.03
N VAL A 103 -12.84 -0.31 6.47
CA VAL A 103 -13.27 -1.50 5.72
C VAL A 103 -14.23 -1.12 4.58
N PRO A 104 -14.20 -1.85 3.45
CA PRO A 104 -15.34 -1.94 2.53
C PRO A 104 -16.58 -2.55 3.21
#